data_AF-A0A7J4R6B5-F1
#
_entry.id   AF-A0A7J4R6B5-F1
#
_cell.length_a   1.000
_cell.length_b   1.000
_cell.length_c   1.000
_cell.angle_alpha   90.00
_cell.angle_beta   90.00
_cell.angle_gamma   90.00
#
_symmetry.space_group_name_H-M   'P 1'
#
loop_
_entity.id
_entity.type
_entity.pdbx_description
1 polymer ?
#
loop_
_entity_poly.entity_id
_entity_poly.type
_entity_poly.pdbx_seq_one_letter_code
_entity_poly.pdbx_strand_id
1 'polypeptide(L)'
;LKAIENDSGGWDVPGTTLLGVQSINWTLDYPCESYHGNDYDLRIENWVPSHDGYLTTGDNEDSNGCRIDQLSATGQDGRNGLLDENNNPVTAVKDEWVIGIASTEIPWIGAAKLFFSPPPSASYVTDKTWTMLIFVIASILVAPSVVEAFQSKQSTEEE
;
A
#
# COMPACT_ATOMS: atom_id res chain seq x y z
N LEU A 1 -8.95 3.69 -5.21
CA LEU A 1 -9.23 4.53 -6.40
C LEU A 1 -8.04 5.46 -6.64
N LYS A 2 -7.58 5.71 -7.87
CA LYS A 2 -6.42 6.58 -8.15
C LYS A 2 -6.87 7.90 -8.80
N ALA A 3 -6.40 9.02 -8.29
CA ALA A 3 -6.56 10.34 -8.89
C ALA A 3 -5.24 10.78 -9.54
N ILE A 4 -5.34 11.35 -10.74
CA ILE A 4 -4.21 11.84 -11.53
C ILE A 4 -4.55 13.25 -12.02
N GLU A 5 -3.65 14.19 -11.87
CA GLU A 5 -3.79 15.54 -12.39
C GLU A 5 -3.89 15.52 -13.92
N ASN A 6 -4.90 16.20 -14.47
CA ASN A 6 -5.11 16.29 -15.90
C ASN A 6 -4.33 17.49 -16.47
N ASP A 7 -3.64 17.29 -17.60
CA ASP A 7 -2.83 18.33 -18.28
C ASP A 7 -3.62 19.60 -18.64
N SER A 8 -4.93 19.48 -18.86
CA SER A 8 -5.84 20.59 -19.16
C SER A 8 -6.48 21.22 -17.91
N GLY A 9 -6.09 20.74 -16.72
CA GLY A 9 -6.61 21.13 -15.42
C GLY A 9 -7.68 20.21 -14.87
N GLY A 10 -7.73 20.09 -13.54
CA GLY A 10 -8.62 19.16 -12.83
C GLY A 10 -8.01 17.77 -12.67
N TRP A 11 -8.87 16.78 -12.43
CA TRP A 11 -8.48 15.43 -12.05
C TRP A 11 -9.12 14.38 -12.96
N ASP A 12 -8.32 13.42 -13.37
CA ASP A 12 -8.77 12.18 -13.99
C ASP A 12 -8.79 11.05 -12.96
N VAL A 13 -9.76 10.16 -13.10
CA VAL A 13 -9.84 8.93 -12.32
C VAL A 13 -9.87 7.73 -13.27
N PRO A 14 -8.71 7.12 -13.58
CA PRO A 14 -8.63 5.98 -14.47
C PRO A 14 -9.54 4.83 -14.03
N GLY A 15 -10.18 4.17 -14.99
CA GLY A 15 -11.15 3.11 -14.73
C GLY A 15 -12.57 3.61 -14.40
N THR A 16 -12.80 4.92 -14.46
CA THR A 16 -14.13 5.53 -14.32
C THR A 16 -14.44 6.43 -15.52
N THR A 17 -15.60 7.10 -15.50
CA THR A 17 -15.98 8.12 -16.48
C THR A 17 -15.55 9.54 -16.10
N LEU A 18 -14.84 9.72 -14.98
CA LEU A 18 -14.42 11.04 -14.50
C LEU A 18 -13.12 11.46 -15.19
N LEU A 19 -13.21 12.48 -16.05
CA LEU A 19 -12.10 13.06 -16.79
C LEU A 19 -12.11 14.59 -16.65
N GLY A 20 -10.98 15.19 -16.26
CA GLY A 20 -10.78 16.64 -16.10
C GLY A 20 -11.72 17.28 -15.08
N VAL A 21 -12.16 16.54 -14.05
CA VAL A 21 -13.16 17.03 -13.10
C VAL A 21 -12.50 17.88 -12.01
N GLN A 22 -13.18 18.94 -11.57
CA GLN A 22 -12.64 19.84 -10.53
C GLN A 22 -12.75 19.24 -9.12
N SER A 23 -13.72 18.35 -8.91
CA SER A 23 -13.86 17.54 -7.71
C SER A 23 -14.35 16.15 -8.08
N ILE A 24 -13.88 15.16 -7.33
CA ILE A 24 -14.18 13.76 -7.54
C ILE A 24 -15.41 13.41 -6.70
N ASN A 25 -16.46 12.97 -7.39
CA ASN A 25 -17.66 12.40 -6.81
C ASN A 25 -17.86 11.02 -7.43
N TRP A 26 -17.84 9.97 -6.62
CA TRP A 26 -17.93 8.61 -7.12
C TRP A 26 -18.57 7.69 -6.10
N THR A 27 -19.36 6.73 -6.56
CA THR A 27 -19.86 5.63 -5.75
C THR A 27 -19.16 4.37 -6.21
N LEU A 28 -18.43 3.73 -5.31
CA LEU A 28 -17.80 2.44 -5.55
C LEU A 28 -18.86 1.37 -5.33
N ASP A 29 -18.94 0.41 -6.26
CA ASP A 29 -19.75 -0.82 -6.10
C ASP A 29 -19.09 -1.74 -5.07
N TYR A 30 -19.13 -1.28 -3.82
CA TYR A 30 -18.48 -1.87 -2.67
C TYR A 30 -19.47 -1.83 -1.51
N PRO A 31 -20.14 -2.95 -1.21
CA PRO A 31 -21.20 -2.98 -0.23
C PRO A 31 -20.62 -2.84 1.17
N CYS A 32 -21.14 -1.85 1.90
CA CYS A 32 -20.80 -1.55 3.26
C CYS A 32 -21.93 -1.94 4.20
N GLU A 33 -21.67 -2.93 5.04
CA GLU A 33 -22.60 -3.36 6.05
C GLU A 33 -22.77 -2.27 7.11
N SER A 34 -24.03 -1.87 7.33
CA SER A 34 -24.37 -0.94 8.40
C SER A 34 -24.82 -1.72 9.63
N TYR A 35 -24.23 -1.38 10.79
CA TYR A 35 -24.70 -1.88 12.09
C TYR A 35 -26.19 -1.55 12.37
N HIS A 36 -26.78 -0.58 11.66
CA HIS A 36 -28.18 -0.16 11.81
C HIS A 36 -29.09 -0.51 10.63
N GLY A 37 -28.65 -1.40 9.72
CA GLY A 37 -29.58 -2.27 8.99
C GLY A 37 -29.70 -2.08 7.48
N ASN A 38 -29.23 -0.98 6.87
CA ASN A 38 -29.18 -0.87 5.41
C ASN A 38 -27.74 -0.87 4.94
N ASP A 39 -27.40 -1.83 4.09
CA ASP A 39 -26.16 -1.79 3.33
C ASP A 39 -26.16 -0.55 2.45
N TYR A 40 -24.98 0.06 2.31
CA TYR A 40 -24.76 1.22 1.47
C TYR A 40 -23.50 1.04 0.66
N ASP A 41 -23.43 1.66 -0.50
CA ASP A 41 -22.19 1.67 -1.28
C ASP A 41 -21.23 2.73 -0.75
N LEU A 42 -19.93 2.47 -0.87
CA LEU A 42 -18.91 3.42 -0.46
C LEU A 42 -18.92 4.65 -1.38
N ARG A 43 -19.13 5.83 -0.79
CA ARG A 43 -19.29 7.10 -1.53
C ARG A 43 -18.14 8.06 -1.26
N ILE A 44 -17.61 8.61 -2.35
CA ILE A 44 -16.62 9.68 -2.39
C ILE A 44 -17.38 10.94 -2.75
N GLU A 45 -17.29 11.97 -1.91
CA GLU A 45 -18.07 13.19 -2.03
C GLU A 45 -17.16 14.42 -2.05
N ASN A 46 -17.25 15.18 -3.14
CA ASN A 46 -16.54 16.46 -3.34
C ASN A 46 -15.06 16.44 -2.99
N TRP A 47 -14.40 15.31 -3.26
CA TRP A 47 -12.99 15.16 -2.96
C TRP A 47 -12.13 15.97 -3.93
N VAL A 48 -11.24 16.81 -3.41
CA VAL A 48 -10.21 17.49 -4.19
C VAL A 48 -8.85 17.02 -3.69
N PRO A 49 -8.15 16.15 -4.45
CA PRO A 49 -6.81 15.72 -4.09
C PRO A 49 -5.85 16.91 -4.00
N SER A 50 -4.85 16.81 -3.13
CA SER A 50 -3.74 17.77 -3.05
C SER A 50 -2.59 17.41 -3.99
N HIS A 51 -2.55 16.16 -4.45
CA HIS A 51 -1.57 15.60 -5.38
C HIS A 51 -2.10 14.27 -5.95
N ASP A 52 -1.43 13.77 -6.98
CA ASP A 52 -1.66 12.44 -7.56
C ASP A 52 -1.50 11.33 -6.53
N GLY A 53 -2.41 10.36 -6.54
CA GLY A 53 -2.31 9.24 -5.62
C GLY A 53 -3.56 8.40 -5.48
N TYR A 54 -3.50 7.49 -4.52
CA TYR A 54 -4.56 6.57 -4.19
C TYR A 54 -5.37 7.06 -3.01
N LEU A 55 -6.68 6.97 -3.16
CA LEU A 55 -7.61 6.96 -2.04
C LEU A 55 -7.65 5.55 -1.45
N THR A 56 -7.42 5.46 -0.14
CA THR A 56 -7.41 4.19 0.60
C THR A 56 -8.69 4.03 1.40
N THR A 57 -9.26 2.85 1.28
CA THR A 57 -10.21 2.33 2.25
C THR A 57 -9.45 1.98 3.51
N GLY A 58 -10.05 2.24 4.67
CA GLY A 58 -9.49 1.84 5.95
C GLY A 58 -9.32 0.33 6.06
N ASP A 59 -8.54 -0.08 7.04
CA ASP A 59 -8.19 -1.47 7.33
C ASP A 59 -9.10 -2.12 8.37
N ASN A 60 -10.17 -1.42 8.79
CA ASN A 60 -11.08 -1.94 9.79
C ASN A 60 -11.89 -3.13 9.26
N GLU A 61 -11.50 -4.33 9.69
CA GLU A 61 -12.11 -5.62 9.37
C GLU A 61 -13.62 -5.65 9.66
N ASP A 62 -14.08 -5.00 10.74
CA ASP A 62 -15.50 -4.97 11.12
C ASP A 62 -16.37 -4.19 10.13
N SER A 63 -15.76 -3.22 9.43
CA SER A 63 -16.42 -2.44 8.38
C SER A 63 -16.05 -2.92 6.99
N ASN A 64 -15.23 -3.98 6.87
CA ASN A 64 -14.61 -4.39 5.63
C ASN A 64 -13.97 -3.18 4.89
N GLY A 65 -13.31 -2.26 5.59
CA GLY A 65 -12.75 -1.06 4.97
C GLY A 65 -13.76 -0.01 4.44
N CYS A 66 -15.01 -0.04 4.88
CA CYS A 66 -16.04 0.96 4.52
C CYS A 66 -15.88 2.33 5.17
N ARG A 67 -14.71 2.61 5.74
CA ARG A 67 -14.34 3.93 6.22
C ARG A 67 -13.18 4.42 5.37
N ILE A 68 -13.44 5.40 4.52
CA ILE A 68 -12.36 6.03 3.74
C ILE A 68 -11.42 6.72 4.74
N ASP A 69 -10.11 6.46 4.63
CA ASP A 69 -9.12 7.00 5.56
C ASP A 69 -8.87 8.49 5.35
N GLN A 70 -9.23 9.02 4.19
CA GLN A 70 -9.10 10.44 3.89
C GLN A 70 -10.42 11.15 4.18
N LEU A 71 -10.47 11.87 5.31
CA LEU A 71 -11.63 12.68 5.73
C LEU A 71 -12.07 13.68 4.64
N SER A 72 -11.13 14.17 3.83
CA SER A 72 -11.46 15.09 2.74
C SER A 72 -12.26 14.45 1.60
N ALA A 73 -12.32 13.13 1.54
CA ALA A 73 -13.05 12.38 0.52
C ALA A 73 -14.47 11.98 0.94
N THR A 74 -14.86 12.24 2.19
CA THR A 74 -16.17 11.87 2.76
C THR A 74 -17.06 13.10 3.00
N GLY A 75 -16.83 14.20 2.27
CA GLY A 75 -17.54 15.46 2.50
C GLY A 75 -17.23 16.09 3.88
N GLN A 76 -16.06 15.79 4.46
CA GLN A 76 -15.65 16.25 5.79
C GLN A 76 -16.49 15.70 6.95
N ASP A 77 -17.05 14.49 6.82
CA ASP A 77 -17.70 13.81 7.94
C ASP A 77 -16.67 13.39 9.00
N GLY A 78 -16.59 14.15 10.09
CA GLY A 78 -15.65 13.93 11.20
C GLY A 78 -15.81 12.60 11.95
N ARG A 79 -16.77 11.75 11.58
CA ARG A 79 -16.87 10.35 12.04
C ARG A 79 -15.97 9.40 11.25
N ASN A 80 -15.44 9.86 10.11
CA ASN A 80 -14.66 9.11 9.14
C ASN A 80 -13.29 9.74 8.93
N GLY A 81 -12.36 8.97 8.35
CA GLY A 81 -11.01 9.42 8.06
C GLY A 81 -10.06 9.42 9.26
N LEU A 82 -8.78 9.38 8.94
CA LEU A 82 -7.65 9.43 9.85
C LEU A 82 -7.09 10.85 9.90
N LEU A 83 -6.56 11.21 11.07
CA LEU A 83 -5.84 12.45 11.29
C LEU A 83 -4.37 12.14 11.60
N ASP A 84 -3.48 13.03 11.19
CA ASP A 84 -2.06 12.97 11.53
C ASP A 84 -1.79 13.41 12.98
N GLU A 85 -0.52 13.39 13.42
CA GLU A 85 -0.16 13.80 14.79
C GLU A 85 -0.45 15.28 15.10
N ASN A 86 -0.70 16.09 14.07
CA ASN A 86 -1.02 17.52 14.17
C ASN A 86 -2.53 17.78 14.01
N ASN A 87 -3.35 16.71 14.01
CA ASN A 87 -4.80 16.75 13.86
C ASN A 87 -5.27 17.27 12.48
N ASN A 88 -4.44 17.16 11.44
CA ASN A 88 -4.84 17.43 10.06
C ASN A 88 -5.36 16.15 9.38
N PRO A 89 -6.28 16.26 8.41
CA PRO A 89 -6.72 15.13 7.60
C PRO A 89 -5.56 14.45 6.86
N VAL A 90 -5.52 13.12 6.89
CA VAL A 90 -4.66 12.34 6.00
C VAL A 90 -5.07 12.59 4.55
N THR A 91 -4.07 12.68 3.66
CA THR A 91 -4.25 12.98 2.23
C THR A 91 -4.09 11.72 1.37
N ALA A 92 -4.15 11.88 0.05
CA ALA A 92 -3.97 10.76 -0.88
C ALA A 92 -2.62 10.05 -0.64
N VAL A 93 -2.58 8.73 -0.79
CA VAL A 93 -1.32 7.98 -0.72
C VAL A 93 -0.61 8.10 -2.05
N LYS A 94 0.62 8.62 -2.06
CA LYS A 94 1.41 8.70 -3.30
C LYS A 94 1.66 7.33 -3.90
N ASP A 95 1.74 7.29 -5.22
CA ASP A 95 2.02 6.04 -5.96
C ASP A 95 3.34 5.38 -5.51
N GLU A 96 4.36 6.20 -5.24
CA GLU A 96 5.67 5.77 -4.76
C GLU A 96 5.68 5.17 -3.33
N TRP A 97 4.60 5.37 -2.55
CA TRP A 97 4.50 4.89 -1.16
C TRP A 97 3.76 3.55 -1.05
N VAL A 98 3.11 3.08 -2.10
CA VAL A 98 2.40 1.80 -2.09
C VAL A 98 3.42 0.66 -2.15
N ILE A 99 3.82 0.17 -0.98
CA ILE A 99 4.67 -1.02 -0.83
C ILE A 99 3.85 -2.25 -1.22
N GLY A 100 4.13 -2.82 -2.39
CA GLY A 100 3.32 -3.93 -2.93
C GLY A 100 3.50 -4.16 -4.43
N ILE A 101 3.98 -3.16 -5.19
CA ILE A 101 4.77 -3.48 -6.38
C ILE A 101 6.16 -3.83 -5.87
N ALA A 102 6.32 -5.07 -5.40
CA ALA A 102 7.62 -5.66 -5.44
C ALA A 102 8.03 -5.64 -6.94
N SER A 103 8.94 -4.73 -7.31
CA SER A 103 10.02 -5.17 -8.21
C SER A 103 10.53 -6.50 -7.65
N THR A 104 10.98 -7.44 -8.49
CA THR A 104 11.24 -8.88 -8.21
C THR A 104 12.23 -9.18 -7.06
N GLU A 105 12.07 -8.56 -5.91
CA GLU A 105 12.94 -8.47 -4.78
C GLU A 105 12.38 -9.36 -3.68
N ILE A 106 13.28 -10.07 -3.02
CA ILE A 106 12.95 -10.89 -1.86
C ILE A 106 12.47 -9.92 -0.75
N PRO A 107 11.28 -10.09 -0.16
CA PRO A 107 10.64 -9.10 0.73
C PRO A 107 11.54 -8.55 1.85
N TRP A 108 12.45 -9.38 2.34
CA TRP A 108 13.37 -9.02 3.42
C TRP A 108 14.59 -8.19 2.95
N ILE A 109 15.00 -8.29 1.69
CA ILE A 109 16.10 -7.48 1.12
C ILE A 109 15.72 -5.99 1.09
N GLY A 110 14.43 -5.66 0.91
CA GLY A 110 13.92 -4.29 1.00
C GLY A 110 14.18 -3.62 2.35
N ALA A 111 14.29 -4.39 3.45
CA ALA A 111 14.64 -3.83 4.76
C ALA A 111 16.06 -3.26 4.82
N ALA A 112 17.00 -3.82 4.03
CA ALA A 112 18.34 -3.26 3.94
C ALA A 112 18.33 -1.84 3.34
N LYS A 113 17.41 -1.55 2.41
CA LYS A 113 17.25 -0.19 1.87
C LYS A 113 16.79 0.79 2.96
N LEU A 114 15.87 0.37 3.81
CA LEU A 114 15.40 1.16 4.95
C LEU A 114 16.51 1.35 6.00
N PHE A 115 17.44 0.39 6.15
CA PHE A 115 18.62 0.54 7.01
C PHE A 115 19.50 1.73 6.60
N PHE A 116 19.71 1.94 5.30
CA PHE A 116 20.55 3.01 4.76
C PHE A 116 19.81 4.34 4.54
N SER A 117 18.51 4.38 4.80
CA SER A 117 17.70 5.59 4.66
C SER A 117 17.85 6.49 5.91
N PRO A 118 17.62 7.81 5.81
CA PRO A 118 17.69 8.71 6.96
C PRO A 118 16.75 8.26 8.09
N PRO A 119 17.11 8.42 9.37
CA PRO A 119 16.22 8.13 10.49
C PRO A 119 14.90 8.89 10.38
N PRO A 120 13.76 8.33 10.86
CA PRO A 120 13.63 7.10 11.65
C PRO A 120 13.33 5.82 10.84
N SER A 121 13.53 5.84 9.52
CA SER A 121 13.16 4.75 8.58
C SER A 121 13.40 3.32 9.07
N ALA A 122 14.61 2.98 9.52
CA ALA A 122 14.94 1.63 10.00
C ALA A 122 14.16 1.20 11.27
N SER A 123 13.73 2.14 12.10
CA SER A 123 12.99 1.86 13.34
C SER A 123 11.52 1.49 13.12
N TYR A 124 10.98 1.73 11.92
CA TYR A 124 9.65 1.28 11.53
C TYR A 124 9.63 -0.17 11.03
N VAL A 125 10.80 -0.80 10.91
CA VAL A 125 10.92 -2.18 10.45
C VAL A 125 10.83 -3.13 11.66
N THR A 126 9.95 -4.12 11.58
CA THR A 126 9.76 -5.12 12.66
C THR A 126 10.97 -6.04 12.82
N ASP A 127 11.26 -6.48 14.05
CA ASP A 127 12.36 -7.41 14.38
C ASP A 127 12.33 -8.72 13.57
N LYS A 128 11.13 -9.19 13.25
CA LYS A 128 10.92 -10.39 12.42
C LYS A 128 11.49 -10.21 11.01
N THR A 129 11.41 -9.01 10.46
CA THR A 129 11.94 -8.68 9.13
C THR A 129 13.46 -8.75 9.13
N TRP A 130 14.11 -8.22 10.17
CA TRP A 130 15.57 -8.32 10.34
C TRP A 130 16.05 -9.77 10.47
N THR A 131 15.33 -10.56 11.27
CA THR A 131 15.65 -11.98 11.47
C THR A 131 15.59 -12.75 10.15
N MET A 132 14.55 -12.51 9.34
CA MET A 132 14.40 -13.17 8.05
C MET A 132 15.41 -12.67 6.99
N LEU A 133 15.79 -11.39 7.02
CA LEU A 133 16.87 -10.87 6.17
C LEU A 133 18.19 -11.61 6.44
N ILE A 134 18.53 -11.84 7.71
CA ILE A 134 19.71 -12.62 8.09
C ILE A 134 19.64 -14.04 7.51
N PHE A 135 18.49 -14.71 7.60
CA PHE A 135 18.32 -16.05 7.04
C PHE A 135 18.47 -16.08 5.51
N VAL A 136 17.95 -15.07 4.79
CA VAL A 136 18.13 -14.96 3.33
C VAL A 136 19.59 -14.77 2.97
N ILE A 137 20.32 -13.88 3.67
CA ILE A 137 21.74 -13.66 3.41
C ILE A 137 22.51 -14.96 3.66
N ALA A 138 22.24 -15.66 4.77
CA ALA A 138 22.88 -16.92 5.09
C ALA A 138 22.60 -18.01 4.05
N SER A 139 21.36 -18.11 3.56
CA SER A 139 21.00 -19.11 2.54
C SER A 139 21.70 -18.85 1.21
N ILE A 140 21.81 -17.58 0.77
CA ILE A 140 22.55 -17.20 -0.44
C ILE A 140 24.03 -17.57 -0.32
N LEU A 141 24.63 -17.38 0.85
CA LEU A 141 26.04 -17.74 1.08
C LEU A 141 26.29 -19.25 1.13
N VAL A 142 25.33 -20.02 1.66
CA VAL A 142 25.45 -21.48 1.82
C VAL A 142 25.06 -22.24 0.55
N ALA A 143 24.16 -21.70 -0.27
CA ALA A 143 23.63 -22.37 -1.45
C ALA A 143 24.71 -22.90 -2.42
N PRO A 144 25.80 -22.17 -2.76
CA PRO A 144 26.84 -22.69 -3.64
C PRO A 144 27.50 -23.96 -3.11
N SER A 145 27.88 -23.99 -1.82
CA SER A 145 28.50 -25.16 -1.19
C SER A 145 27.57 -26.38 -1.19
N VAL A 146 26.26 -26.15 -1.02
CA VAL A 146 25.27 -27.22 -1.06
C VAL A 146 25.15 -27.79 -2.48
N VAL A 147 25.07 -26.93 -3.50
CA VAL A 147 25.00 -27.37 -4.91
C VAL A 147 26.25 -28.17 -5.29
N GLU A 148 27.45 -27.71 -4.92
CA GLU A 148 28.70 -28.43 -5.15
C GLU A 148 28.73 -29.80 -4.45
N ALA A 149 28.23 -29.89 -3.22
CA ALA A 149 28.15 -31.15 -2.48
C ALA A 149 27.16 -32.15 -3.11
N PHE A 150 26.08 -31.69 -3.73
CA PHE A 150 25.15 -32.56 -4.45
C PHE A 150 25.69 -33.00 -5.82
N GLN A 151 26.31 -32.09 -6.57
CA GLN A 151 26.91 -32.42 -7.87
C GLN A 151 28.06 -33.44 -7.72
N SER A 152 28.93 -33.25 -6.73
CA SER A 152 30.03 -34.18 -6.45
C SER A 152 29.56 -35.58 -6.04
N LYS A 153 28.45 -35.67 -5.28
CA LYS A 153 27.85 -36.98 -4.95
C LYS A 153 27.32 -37.68 -6.19
N GLN A 154 26.59 -36.98 -7.06
CA GLN A 154 26.03 -37.57 -8.26
C GLN A 154 27.12 -38.08 -9.22
N SER A 155 28.21 -37.33 -9.40
CA SER A 155 29.33 -37.78 -10.24
C SER A 155 30.03 -39.04 -9.69
N THR A 156 29.94 -39.30 -8.39
CA THR A 156 30.55 -40.49 -7.76
C THR A 156 29.64 -41.74 -7.86
N GLU A 157 28.35 -41.56 -8.07
CA GLU A 157 27.38 -42.66 -8.24
C GLU A 157 27.26 -43.14 -9.71
N GLU A 158 27.74 -42.34 -10.68
CA GLU A 158 27.72 -42.67 -12.12
C GLU A 158 29.01 -43.33 -12.64
N GLU A 159 30.06 -43.50 -11.82
CA GLU A 159 31.29 -44.30 -12.09
C GLU A 159 31.17 -45.74 -11.56
#